data_AF-A0A3C1K8U6-F1
#
_entry.id   AF-A0A3C1K8U6-F1
#
_cell.length_a   1.000
_cell.length_b   1.000
_cell.length_c   1.000
_cell.angle_alpha   90.00
_cell.angle_beta   90.00
_cell.angle_gamma   90.00
#
_symmetry.space_group_name_H-M   'P 1'
#
loop_
_entity.id
_entity.type
_entity.pdbx_description
1 polymer ?
#
loop_
_entity_poly.entity_id
_entity_poly.type
_entity_poly.pdbx_seq_one_letter_code
_entity_poly.pdbx_strand_id
1 'polypeptide(L)'
;MEEQRFKLASDNGEVTWDISALIKDIFYKKLFETDKVIFSVPHLCNHTWFGINEVHAETTDTNNPIIVIEINDKYILIADGNHRIFKASKMGLKNIEGFLIPRADQQKYIIDFDLHTYDTVMSELICEGIFIDK
;
A
#
# COMPACT_ATOMS: atom_id res chain seq x y z
N MET A 1 -16.54 2.69 -10.04
CA MET A 1 -15.52 2.20 -9.08
C MET A 1 -16.12 2.40 -7.71
N GLU A 2 -16.14 1.36 -6.88
CA GLU A 2 -16.47 1.53 -5.46
C GLU A 2 -15.40 2.41 -4.79
N GLU A 3 -15.80 3.19 -3.79
CA GLU A 3 -14.87 3.99 -3.01
C GLU A 3 -14.03 3.08 -2.12
N GLN A 4 -12.71 3.12 -2.31
CA GLN A 4 -11.73 2.41 -1.51
C GLN A 4 -10.93 3.41 -0.71
N ARG A 5 -10.84 3.15 0.59
CA ARG A 5 -10.06 3.96 1.52
C ARG A 5 -9.10 3.07 2.29
N PHE A 6 -7.89 3.57 2.51
CA PHE A 6 -6.93 2.97 3.42
C PHE A 6 -6.83 3.88 4.64
N LYS A 7 -6.99 3.30 5.82
CA LYS A 7 -7.04 4.05 7.08
C LYS A 7 -5.95 3.54 7.98
N LEU A 8 -5.23 4.47 8.58
CA LEU A 8 -4.20 4.23 9.55
C LEU A 8 -4.49 5.09 10.77
N ALA A 9 -4.64 4.47 11.94
CA ALA A 9 -5.01 5.14 13.17
C ALA A 9 -3.99 4.84 14.27
N SER A 10 -3.73 5.84 15.09
CA SER A 10 -2.89 5.81 16.29
C SER A 10 -3.66 6.40 17.46
N ASP A 11 -3.09 6.37 18.66
CA ASP A 11 -3.69 7.01 19.83
C ASP A 11 -3.79 8.54 19.66
N ASN A 12 -2.95 9.13 18.80
CA ASN A 12 -2.82 10.58 18.61
C ASN A 12 -3.39 11.09 17.29
N GLY A 13 -4.10 10.26 16.53
CA GLY A 13 -4.77 10.70 15.32
C GLY A 13 -4.95 9.60 14.27
N GLU A 14 -5.50 10.01 13.14
CA GLU A 14 -5.88 9.12 12.05
C GLU A 14 -5.57 9.78 10.71
N VAL A 15 -5.04 8.98 9.79
CA VAL A 15 -4.84 9.36 8.39
C VAL A 15 -5.64 8.41 7.52
N THR A 16 -6.43 8.98 6.60
CA THR A 16 -7.20 8.21 5.62
C THR A 16 -6.80 8.61 4.21
N TRP A 17 -6.37 7.64 3.41
CA TRP A 17 -6.10 7.81 1.99
C TRP A 17 -7.30 7.43 1.13
N ASP A 18 -7.58 8.25 0.12
CA ASP A 18 -8.46 7.95 -1.00
C ASP A 18 -7.71 7.09 -2.03
N ILE A 19 -7.84 5.77 -1.88
CA ILE A 19 -7.19 4.79 -2.74
C ILE A 19 -7.85 4.75 -4.12
N SER A 20 -9.14 5.04 -4.22
CA SER A 20 -9.82 5.15 -5.52
C SER A 20 -9.24 6.28 -6.37
N ALA A 21 -8.97 7.45 -5.78
CA ALA A 21 -8.32 8.55 -6.47
C ALA A 21 -6.89 8.19 -6.89
N LEU A 22 -6.14 7.51 -6.02
CA LEU A 22 -4.78 7.05 -6.30
C LEU A 22 -4.74 6.02 -7.45
N ILE A 23 -5.59 4.99 -7.41
CA ILE A 23 -5.78 4.01 -8.50
C ILE A 23 -6.12 4.72 -9.79
N LYS A 24 -7.04 5.71 -9.75
CA LYS A 24 -7.43 6.46 -10.93
C LYS A 24 -6.23 7.18 -11.56
N ASP A 25 -5.41 7.81 -10.74
CA ASP A 25 -4.26 8.59 -11.19
C ASP A 25 -3.12 7.69 -11.70
N ILE A 26 -2.86 6.57 -11.03
CA ILE A 26 -1.86 5.57 -11.45
C ILE A 26 -2.26 4.93 -12.79
N PHE A 27 -3.44 4.31 -12.86
CA PHE A 27 -3.78 3.45 -14.00
C PHE A 27 -4.34 4.21 -15.20
N TYR A 28 -5.01 5.35 -14.99
CA TYR A 28 -5.62 6.09 -16.10
C TYR A 28 -4.81 7.31 -16.51
N LYS A 29 -4.13 7.99 -15.56
CA LYS A 29 -3.27 9.13 -15.88
C LYS A 29 -1.79 8.76 -16.01
N LYS A 30 -1.44 7.49 -15.75
CA LYS A 30 -0.06 6.97 -15.81
C LYS A 30 0.91 7.74 -14.92
N LEU A 31 0.43 8.28 -13.80
CA LEU A 31 1.32 8.82 -12.78
C LEU A 31 2.07 7.66 -12.12
N PHE A 32 3.32 7.91 -11.71
CA PHE A 32 4.19 6.93 -11.05
C PHE A 32 4.63 5.74 -11.92
N GLU A 33 4.51 5.82 -13.25
CA GLU A 33 4.93 4.74 -14.15
C GLU A 33 6.43 4.42 -14.03
N THR A 34 7.25 5.39 -13.62
CA THR A 34 8.68 5.24 -13.30
C THR A 34 8.95 4.69 -11.90
N ASP A 35 7.96 4.67 -11.02
CA ASP A 35 8.08 4.29 -9.60
C ASP A 35 7.55 2.87 -9.34
N LYS A 36 7.50 2.05 -10.39
CA LYS A 36 7.26 0.62 -10.28
C LYS A 36 8.47 -0.06 -9.63
N VAL A 37 8.21 -0.78 -8.56
CA VAL A 37 9.20 -1.54 -7.79
C VAL A 37 8.80 -3.00 -7.76
N ILE A 38 9.80 -3.88 -7.76
CA ILE A 38 9.61 -5.32 -7.56
C ILE A 38 9.75 -5.63 -6.08
N PHE A 39 8.69 -6.18 -5.49
CA PHE A 39 8.67 -6.56 -4.08
C PHE A 39 8.77 -8.07 -3.91
N SER A 40 9.46 -8.50 -2.84
CA SER A 40 9.53 -9.91 -2.44
C SER A 40 8.18 -10.36 -1.87
N VAL A 41 7.54 -11.33 -2.54
CA VAL A 41 6.25 -11.89 -2.09
C VAL A 41 6.37 -12.60 -0.74
N PRO A 42 7.39 -13.47 -0.49
CA PRO A 42 7.56 -14.08 0.84
C PRO A 42 7.70 -13.04 1.95
N HIS A 43 8.40 -11.94 1.68
CA HIS A 43 8.59 -10.86 2.64
C HIS A 43 7.27 -10.14 2.92
N LEU A 44 6.57 -9.67 1.88
CA LEU A 44 5.30 -8.97 2.05
C LEU A 44 4.25 -9.86 2.71
N CYS A 45 4.17 -11.14 2.33
CA CYS A 45 3.17 -12.07 2.85
C CYS A 45 3.24 -12.24 4.37
N ASN A 46 4.42 -12.02 4.98
CA ASN A 46 4.58 -12.06 6.43
C ASN A 46 3.84 -10.93 7.18
N HIS A 47 3.33 -9.94 6.44
CA HIS A 47 2.68 -8.75 6.97
C HIS A 47 1.22 -8.60 6.51
N THR A 48 0.69 -9.51 5.67
CA THR A 48 -0.64 -9.36 5.04
C THR A 48 -1.79 -10.17 5.66
N TRP A 49 -1.61 -10.82 6.81
CA TRP A 49 -2.51 -11.92 7.22
C TRP A 49 -3.87 -11.54 7.83
N PHE A 50 -4.17 -10.27 8.07
CA PHE A 50 -5.46 -9.87 8.64
C PHE A 50 -6.50 -9.55 7.57
N GLY A 51 -7.66 -10.23 7.63
CA GLY A 51 -8.84 -9.87 6.82
C GLY A 51 -8.85 -10.36 5.37
N ILE A 52 -7.95 -11.27 4.98
CA ILE A 52 -7.97 -11.85 3.63
C ILE A 52 -9.20 -12.76 3.47
N ASN A 53 -10.00 -12.45 2.45
CA ASN A 53 -11.03 -13.35 1.96
C ASN A 53 -10.41 -14.22 0.87
N GLU A 54 -10.21 -15.51 1.14
CA GLU A 54 -9.54 -16.43 0.21
C GLU A 54 -10.27 -16.54 -1.13
N VAL A 55 -11.60 -16.61 -1.10
CA VAL A 55 -12.43 -16.67 -2.32
C VAL A 55 -12.22 -15.42 -3.18
N HIS A 56 -12.18 -14.25 -2.56
CA HIS A 56 -11.88 -13.02 -3.29
C HIS A 56 -10.46 -13.04 -3.85
N ALA A 57 -9.48 -13.50 -3.06
CA ALA A 57 -8.08 -13.55 -3.48
C ALA A 57 -7.88 -14.42 -4.72
N GLU A 58 -8.54 -15.58 -4.80
CA GLU A 58 -8.48 -16.46 -5.97
C GLU A 58 -8.92 -15.76 -7.27
N THR A 59 -9.85 -14.81 -7.19
CA THR A 59 -10.35 -14.04 -8.36
C THR A 59 -9.46 -12.87 -8.76
N THR A 60 -8.49 -12.47 -7.94
CA THR A 60 -7.61 -11.34 -8.26
C THR A 60 -6.55 -11.69 -9.30
N ASP A 61 -6.14 -10.72 -10.12
CA ASP A 61 -5.03 -10.88 -11.07
C ASP A 61 -3.71 -10.43 -10.43
N THR A 62 -2.74 -11.34 -10.32
CA THR A 62 -1.42 -11.06 -9.74
C THR A 62 -0.53 -10.22 -10.65
N ASN A 63 -0.88 -10.04 -11.93
CA ASN A 63 -0.17 -9.13 -12.84
C ASN A 63 -0.55 -7.66 -12.61
N ASN A 64 -1.65 -7.40 -11.89
CA ASN A 64 -2.00 -6.04 -11.51
C ASN A 64 -1.11 -5.58 -10.35
N PRO A 65 -0.35 -4.48 -10.51
CA PRO A 65 0.54 -4.01 -9.47
C PRO A 65 -0.19 -3.73 -8.15
N ILE A 66 0.51 -3.96 -7.03
CA ILE A 66 0.06 -3.52 -5.71
C ILE A 66 0.30 -2.01 -5.54
N ILE A 67 -0.30 -1.41 -4.52
CA ILE A 67 -0.03 -0.01 -4.15
C ILE A 67 0.57 0.00 -2.76
N VAL A 68 1.72 0.66 -2.67
CA VAL A 68 2.53 0.74 -1.47
C VAL A 68 2.77 2.20 -1.15
N ILE A 69 2.57 2.61 0.09
CA ILE A 69 2.89 3.96 0.56
C ILE A 69 4.19 3.94 1.37
N GLU A 70 5.05 4.91 1.12
CA GLU A 70 6.28 5.09 1.87
C GLU A 70 6.01 5.75 3.22
N ILE A 71 6.45 5.13 4.33
CA ILE A 71 6.46 5.79 5.64
C ILE A 71 7.72 6.68 5.73
N ASN A 72 8.87 6.07 5.40
CA ASN A 72 10.18 6.68 5.29
C ASN A 72 11.07 5.82 4.38
N ASP A 73 12.35 6.19 4.26
CA ASP A 73 13.30 5.52 3.35
C ASP A 73 13.44 4.00 3.54
N LYS A 74 13.07 3.46 4.72
CA LYS A 74 13.24 2.05 5.09
C LYS A 74 11.93 1.31 5.31
N TYR A 75 10.80 2.00 5.43
CA TYR A 75 9.55 1.40 5.86
C TYR A 75 8.40 1.77 4.92
N ILE A 76 7.58 0.78 4.60
CA ILE A 76 6.43 0.91 3.71
C ILE A 76 5.16 0.31 4.32
N LEU A 77 3.99 0.68 3.78
CA LEU A 77 2.72 0.01 4.05
C LEU A 77 2.02 -0.38 2.75
N ILE A 78 1.28 -1.49 2.78
CA ILE A 78 0.47 -1.94 1.65
C ILE A 78 -0.89 -1.24 1.72
N ALA A 79 -1.13 -0.32 0.81
CA ALA A 79 -2.38 0.44 0.74
C ALA A 79 -3.44 -0.27 -0.12
N ASP A 80 -3.02 -1.03 -1.14
CA ASP A 80 -3.88 -1.91 -1.94
C ASP A 80 -3.12 -3.15 -2.42
N GLY A 81 -3.83 -4.28 -2.53
CA GLY A 81 -3.29 -5.51 -3.12
C GLY A 81 -2.96 -6.64 -2.15
N ASN A 82 -3.41 -6.59 -0.89
CA ASN A 82 -3.23 -7.68 0.09
C ASN A 82 -3.69 -9.05 -0.46
N HIS A 83 -4.86 -9.12 -1.10
CA HIS A 83 -5.35 -10.35 -1.73
C HIS A 83 -4.48 -10.82 -2.91
N ARG A 84 -3.90 -9.89 -3.68
CA ARG A 84 -2.97 -10.21 -4.78
C ARG A 84 -1.67 -10.79 -4.25
N ILE A 85 -1.13 -10.23 -3.15
CA ILE A 85 0.08 -10.75 -2.48
C ILE A 85 -0.18 -12.16 -1.93
N PHE A 86 -1.33 -12.38 -1.28
CA PHE A 86 -1.72 -13.70 -0.79
C PHE A 86 -1.83 -14.73 -1.91
N LYS A 87 -2.51 -14.39 -3.01
CA LYS A 87 -2.61 -15.26 -4.18
C LYS A 87 -1.23 -15.55 -4.79
N ALA A 88 -0.39 -14.53 -4.95
CA ALA A 88 0.98 -14.68 -5.45
C ALA A 88 1.80 -15.64 -4.58
N SER A 89 1.66 -15.54 -3.26
CA SER A 89 2.28 -16.45 -2.29
C SER A 89 1.79 -17.89 -2.47
N LYS A 90 0.47 -18.11 -2.59
CA LYS A 90 -0.12 -19.44 -2.87
C LYS A 90 0.34 -20.03 -4.20
N MET A 91 0.56 -19.19 -5.21
CA MET A 91 1.09 -19.58 -6.52
C MET A 91 2.60 -19.85 -6.51
N GLY A 92 3.29 -19.65 -5.39
CA GLY A 92 4.74 -19.81 -5.29
C GLY A 92 5.53 -18.73 -6.03
N LEU A 93 4.91 -17.58 -6.31
CA LEU A 93 5.61 -16.45 -6.92
C LEU A 93 6.61 -15.86 -5.90
N LYS A 94 7.79 -15.51 -6.39
CA LYS A 94 8.83 -14.89 -5.55
C LYS A 94 8.68 -13.38 -5.47
N ASN A 95 8.10 -12.78 -6.51
CA ASN A 95 8.11 -11.35 -6.75
C ASN A 95 6.74 -10.87 -7.23
N ILE A 96 6.40 -9.62 -6.92
CA ILE A 96 5.21 -8.93 -7.41
C ILE A 96 5.55 -7.47 -7.71
N GLU A 97 4.97 -6.92 -8.77
CA GLU A 97 5.10 -5.49 -9.10
C GLU A 97 4.23 -4.65 -8.16
N GLY A 98 4.71 -3.47 -7.79
CA GLY A 98 3.92 -2.48 -7.09
C GLY A 98 4.34 -1.05 -7.40
N PHE A 99 3.41 -0.12 -7.22
CA PHE A 99 3.72 1.31 -7.24
C PHE A 99 4.09 1.76 -5.83
N LEU A 100 5.30 2.29 -5.67
CA LEU A 100 5.72 2.94 -4.43
C LEU A 100 5.35 4.42 -4.49
N ILE A 101 4.50 4.88 -3.57
CA ILE A 101 4.06 6.26 -3.50
C ILE A 101 4.94 7.03 -2.51
N PRO A 102 5.81 7.93 -3.00
CA PRO A 102 6.73 8.68 -2.14
C PRO A 102 5.96 9.57 -1.17
N ARG A 103 6.54 9.82 0.01
CA ARG A 103 5.93 10.70 1.03
C ARG A 103 5.52 12.07 0.48
N ALA A 104 6.34 12.65 -0.39
CA ALA A 104 6.10 13.95 -1.00
C ALA A 104 4.80 14.01 -1.84
N ASP A 105 4.36 12.88 -2.39
CA ASP A 105 3.21 12.79 -3.28
C ASP A 105 1.93 12.34 -2.58
N GLN A 106 2.02 11.86 -1.34
CA GLN A 106 0.88 11.29 -0.60
C GLN A 106 -0.17 12.31 -0.21
N GLN A 107 0.21 13.56 0.10
CA GLN A 107 -0.69 14.62 0.57
C GLN A 107 -1.94 14.76 -0.32
N LYS A 108 -1.77 14.66 -1.63
CA LYS A 108 -2.84 14.80 -2.62
C LYS A 108 -3.96 13.77 -2.46
N TYR A 109 -3.65 12.61 -1.87
CA TYR A 109 -4.56 11.48 -1.74
C TYR A 109 -5.05 11.28 -0.30
N ILE A 110 -4.74 12.20 0.61
CA ILE A 110 -5.21 12.13 2.01
C ILE A 110 -6.45 12.99 2.18
N ILE A 111 -7.49 12.38 2.73
CA ILE A 111 -8.74 13.05 3.08
C ILE A 111 -8.48 13.96 4.28
N ASP A 112 -8.89 15.23 4.18
CA ASP A 112 -8.75 16.24 5.23
C ASP A 112 -7.32 16.36 5.80
N PHE A 113 -6.32 16.42 4.89
CA PHE A 113 -4.91 16.42 5.26
C PHE A 113 -4.54 17.50 6.28
N ASP A 114 -3.99 17.04 7.40
CA ASP A 114 -3.32 17.84 8.42
C ASP A 114 -1.88 17.32 8.60
N LEU A 115 -0.90 18.21 8.41
CA LEU A 115 0.52 17.83 8.44
C LEU A 115 0.94 17.32 9.82
N HIS A 116 0.44 17.92 10.90
CA HIS A 116 0.82 17.53 12.25
C HIS A 116 0.30 16.12 12.59
N THR A 117 -0.95 15.84 12.27
CA THR A 117 -1.57 14.52 12.43
C THR A 117 -0.85 13.49 11.57
N TYR A 118 -0.57 13.82 10.31
CA TYR A 118 0.16 12.94 9.40
C TYR A 118 1.54 12.57 9.94
N ASP A 119 2.35 13.55 10.34
CA ASP A 119 3.69 13.32 10.86
C ASP A 119 3.66 12.50 12.17
N THR A 120 2.69 12.78 13.04
CA THR A 120 2.50 12.06 14.30
C THR A 120 2.18 10.58 14.04
N VAL A 121 1.12 10.31 13.28
CA VAL A 121 0.69 8.95 12.93
C VAL A 121 1.81 8.17 12.24
N MET A 122 2.51 8.80 11.28
CA MET A 122 3.62 8.14 10.57
C MET A 122 4.81 7.82 11.47
N SER A 123 5.10 8.67 12.46
CA SER A 123 6.21 8.44 13.39
C SER A 123 5.94 7.31 14.38
N GLU A 124 4.70 7.18 14.84
CA GLU A 124 4.29 6.15 15.80
C GLU A 124 4.21 4.76 15.18
N LEU A 125 3.90 4.69 13.88
CA LEU A 125 3.61 3.45 13.18
C LEU A 125 4.77 2.91 12.35
N ILE A 126 5.99 3.42 12.56
CA ILE A 126 7.22 2.82 12.02
C ILE A 126 7.31 1.33 12.41
N CYS A 127 6.82 0.97 13.60
CA CYS A 127 6.79 -0.43 14.08
C CYS A 127 5.82 -1.33 13.31
N GLU A 128 4.82 -0.76 12.64
CA GLU A 128 3.86 -1.49 11.80
C GLU A 128 4.28 -1.54 10.32
N GLY A 129 5.26 -0.71 9.96
CA GLY A 129 5.82 -0.67 8.61
C GLY A 129 6.57 -1.95 8.24
N ILE A 130 6.47 -2.34 6.97
CA ILE A 130 7.27 -3.40 6.39
C ILE A 130 8.64 -2.81 6.09
N PHE A 131 9.68 -3.35 6.72
CA PHE A 131 11.06 -2.97 6.43
C PHE A 131 11.42 -3.38 5.00
N ILE A 132 12.09 -2.50 4.25
CA ILE A 132 12.66 -2.80 2.93
C ILE A 132 14.15 -2.47 2.90
N ASP A 133 14.95 -3.36 2.34
CA ASP A 133 16.35 -3.11 2.00
C ASP A 133 16.36 -2.61 0.55
N LYS A 134 16.59 -1.30 0.36
CA LYS A 134 16.59 -0.64 -0.96
C LYS A 134 17.96 -0.77 -1.62
#